data_AF-A0A1F7PSI5-F1
#
_entry.id   AF-A0A1F7PSI5-F1
#
_cell.length_a   1.000
_cell.length_b   1.000
_cell.length_c   1.000
_cell.angle_alpha   90.00
_cell.angle_beta   90.00
_cell.angle_gamma   90.00
#
_symmetry.space_group_name_H-M   'P 1'
#
loop_
_entity.id
_entity.type
_entity.pdbx_description
1 polymer ?
#
loop_
_entity_poly.entity_id
_entity_poly.type
_entity_poly.pdbx_seq_one_letter_code
_entity_poly.pdbx_strand_id
1 'polypeptide(L)'
;MTVLTCAEAVTQFFAYLDRGLAGESLEDVEAHLERCLSCCDKLAFARQLDTFVRSRLPEGAMPDGLEARVRQALARAATESS
;
A
#
# COMPACT_ATOMS: atom_id res chain seq x y z
N MET A 1 -6.90 10.47 18.90
CA MET A 1 -6.03 9.29 19.01
C MET A 1 -6.88 8.08 19.33
N THR A 2 -7.49 7.51 18.30
CA THR A 2 -8.24 6.25 18.40
C THR A 2 -7.23 5.12 18.28
N VAL A 3 -7.25 4.19 19.23
CA VAL A 3 -6.38 3.02 19.19
C VAL A 3 -6.98 2.06 18.17
N LEU A 4 -6.36 1.95 17.00
CA LEU A 4 -6.73 0.97 15.97
C LEU A 4 -6.74 -0.44 16.60
N THR A 5 -7.88 -1.14 16.52
CA THR A 5 -7.99 -2.50 17.01
C THR A 5 -7.32 -3.51 16.06
N CYS A 6 -7.00 -4.71 16.54
CA CYS A 6 -6.44 -5.75 15.67
C CYS A 6 -7.37 -6.11 14.50
N ALA A 7 -8.69 -6.08 14.71
CA ALA A 7 -9.66 -6.37 13.66
C ALA A 7 -9.62 -5.30 12.56
N GLU A 8 -9.59 -4.02 12.94
CA GLU A 8 -9.48 -2.89 12.02
C GLU A 8 -8.12 -2.81 11.33
N ALA A 9 -7.04 -3.24 11.99
CA ALA A 9 -5.73 -3.36 11.36
C ALA A 9 -5.74 -4.40 10.24
N VAL A 10 -6.29 -5.59 10.52
CA VAL A 10 -6.33 -6.70 9.55
C VAL A 10 -7.15 -6.35 8.31
N THR A 11 -8.27 -5.63 8.45
CA THR A 11 -9.06 -5.20 7.29
C THR A 11 -8.31 -4.21 6.39
N GLN A 12 -7.33 -3.51 6.93
CA GLN A 12 -6.53 -2.52 6.22
C GLN A 12 -5.22 -3.06 5.64
N PHE A 13 -4.85 -4.32 5.92
CA PHE A 13 -3.56 -4.88 5.49
C PHE A 13 -3.33 -4.83 3.98
N PHE A 14 -4.31 -5.20 3.15
CA PHE A 14 -4.11 -5.18 1.70
C PHE A 14 -3.96 -3.76 1.17
N ALA A 15 -4.73 -2.83 1.71
CA ALA A 15 -4.62 -1.43 1.32
C ALA A 15 -3.29 -0.79 1.78
N TYR A 16 -2.78 -1.22 2.94
CA TYR A 16 -1.42 -0.93 3.42
C TYR A 16 -0.34 -1.54 2.49
N LEU A 17 -0.50 -2.80 2.08
CA LEU A 17 0.47 -3.50 1.21
C LEU A 17 0.51 -2.95 -0.22
N ASP A 18 -0.64 -2.59 -0.77
CA ASP A 18 -0.74 -1.94 -2.08
C ASP A 18 -0.18 -0.51 -2.09
N ARG A 19 0.17 0.04 -0.91
CA ARG A 19 0.58 1.44 -0.70
C ARG A 19 -0.40 2.45 -1.29
N GLY A 20 -1.65 2.02 -1.53
CA GLY A 20 -2.71 2.84 -2.12
C GLY A 20 -3.32 3.83 -1.14
N LEU A 21 -2.99 3.71 0.14
CA LEU A 21 -3.43 4.60 1.21
C LEU A 21 -2.22 5.37 1.78
N ALA A 22 -1.69 6.35 1.06
CA ALA A 22 -0.88 7.37 1.72
C ALA A 22 -1.85 8.34 2.42
N GLY A 23 -1.96 8.25 3.75
CA GLY A 23 -2.87 9.04 4.59
C GLY A 23 -2.90 8.56 6.04
N GLU A 24 -3.72 9.18 6.90
CA GLU A 24 -3.82 8.90 8.35
C GLU A 24 -4.00 7.40 8.68
N SER A 25 -4.66 6.64 7.80
CA SER A 25 -4.87 5.19 7.97
C SER A 25 -3.59 4.36 7.93
N LEU A 26 -2.56 4.79 7.19
CA LEU A 26 -1.29 4.08 7.13
C LEU A 26 -0.52 4.22 8.45
N GLU A 27 -0.48 5.45 8.98
CA GLU A 27 0.18 5.78 10.25
C GLU A 27 -0.44 5.01 11.41
N ASP A 28 -1.76 4.88 11.43
CA ASP A 28 -2.47 4.10 12.45
C ASP A 28 -2.13 2.60 12.41
N VAL A 29 -2.02 2.02 11.21
CA VAL A 29 -1.62 0.61 11.03
C VAL A 29 -0.16 0.41 11.45
N GLU A 30 0.74 1.33 11.10
CA GLU A 30 2.15 1.29 11.51
C GLU A 30 2.29 1.38 13.04
N ALA A 31 1.62 2.35 13.66
CA ALA A 31 1.60 2.53 15.10
C ALA A 31 0.96 1.33 15.85
N HIS A 32 0.08 0.57 15.19
CA HIS A 32 -0.45 -0.69 15.74
C HIS A 32 0.59 -1.81 15.65
N LEU A 33 1.26 -1.96 14.51
CA LEU A 33 2.26 -3.01 14.28
C LEU A 33 3.49 -2.87 15.20
N GLU A 34 3.87 -1.65 15.57
CA GLU A 34 4.95 -1.41 16.54
C GLU A 34 4.67 -2.04 17.92
N ARG A 35 3.41 -2.27 18.26
CA ARG A 35 2.97 -2.72 19.59
C ARG A 35 2.33 -4.11 19.60
N CYS A 36 1.98 -4.67 18.44
CA CYS A 36 1.20 -5.91 18.35
C CYS A 36 1.90 -6.98 17.48
N LEU A 37 2.65 -7.86 18.14
CA LEU A 37 3.37 -8.95 17.48
C LEU A 37 2.45 -9.90 16.69
N SER A 38 1.23 -10.17 17.21
CA SER A 38 0.26 -11.03 16.51
C SER A 38 -0.16 -10.44 15.16
N CYS A 39 -0.28 -9.11 15.06
CA CYS A 39 -0.59 -8.46 13.80
C CYS A 39 0.62 -8.42 12.86
N CYS A 40 1.86 -8.40 13.38
CA CYS A 40 3.06 -8.59 12.57
C CYS A 40 3.07 -9.96 11.88
N ASP A 41 2.74 -11.03 12.60
CA ASP A 41 2.68 -12.39 12.02
C ASP A 41 1.60 -12.49 10.94
N LYS A 42 0.41 -11.91 11.20
CA LYS A 42 -0.69 -11.89 10.22
C LYS A 42 -0.31 -11.05 8.98
N LEU A 43 0.39 -9.94 9.16
CA LEU A 43 0.87 -9.12 8.05
C LEU A 43 1.94 -9.86 7.24
N ALA A 44 2.83 -10.62 7.89
CA ALA A 44 3.81 -11.45 7.20
C ALA A 44 3.13 -12.48 6.30
N PHE A 45 2.05 -13.13 6.78
CA PHE A 45 1.22 -14.01 5.96
C PHE A 45 0.57 -13.26 4.78
N ALA A 46 -0.02 -12.09 5.04
CA ALA A 46 -0.63 -11.27 3.98
C ALA A 46 0.38 -10.87 2.89
N ARG A 47 1.62 -10.53 3.27
CA ARG A 47 2.73 -10.25 2.33
C ARG A 47 3.10 -11.46 1.47
N GLN A 48 3.17 -12.64 2.08
CA GLN A 48 3.44 -13.88 1.35
C GLN A 48 2.33 -14.18 0.35
N LEU A 49 1.07 -13.98 0.74
CA LEU A 49 -0.08 -14.15 -0.14
C LEU A 49 -0.07 -13.15 -1.30
N ASP A 50 0.18 -11.86 -1.03
CA ASP A 50 0.30 -10.82 -2.05
C ASP A 50 1.41 -11.15 -3.06
N THR A 51 2.59 -11.53 -2.57
CA THR A 51 3.72 -11.93 -3.41
C THR A 51 3.37 -13.15 -4.26
N PHE A 52 2.73 -14.15 -3.66
CA PHE A 52 2.29 -15.34 -4.37
C PHE A 52 1.31 -15.00 -5.50
N VAL A 53 0.31 -14.16 -5.24
CA VAL A 53 -0.65 -13.72 -6.26
C VAL A 53 0.08 -12.95 -7.37
N ARG A 54 0.95 -11.99 -7.03
CA ARG A 54 1.74 -11.24 -8.03
C ARG A 54 2.59 -12.14 -8.91
N SER A 55 3.19 -13.19 -8.35
CA SER A 55 4.00 -14.16 -9.11
C SER A 55 3.21 -14.99 -10.13
N ARG A 56 1.88 -15.04 -10.00
CA ARG A 56 0.98 -15.78 -10.89
C ARG A 56 0.29 -14.88 -11.91
N LEU A 57 0.37 -13.57 -11.74
CA LEU A 57 -0.15 -12.63 -12.72
C LEU A 57 0.77 -12.63 -13.93
N PRO A 58 0.22 -12.64 -15.15
CA PRO A 58 1.04 -12.46 -16.34
C PRO A 58 1.74 -11.10 -16.24
N GLU A 59 3.03 -11.07 -16.60
CA GLU A 59 3.72 -9.81 -16.83
C GLU A 59 3.02 -9.10 -17.99
N GLY A 60 2.09 -8.20 -17.65
CA GLY A 60 1.43 -7.37 -18.63
C GLY A 60 2.47 -6.44 -19.24
N ALA A 61 2.62 -6.49 -20.57
CA ALA A 61 3.44 -5.51 -21.28
C ALA A 61 2.86 -4.12 -20.98
N MET A 62 3.61 -3.33 -20.21
CA MET A 62 3.25 -1.93 -19.99
C MET A 62 3.30 -1.21 -21.34
N PRO A 63 2.27 -0.45 -21.72
CA PRO A 63 2.28 0.27 -22.99
C PRO A 63 3.50 1.18 -23.08
N ASP A 64 4.17 1.16 -24.24
CA ASP A 64 5.32 2.01 -24.49
C ASP A 64 4.96 3.49 -24.26
N GLY A 65 5.84 4.20 -23.56
CA GLY A 65 5.63 5.62 -23.24
C GLY A 65 4.59 5.91 -22.15
N LEU A 66 3.97 4.90 -21.51
CA LEU A 66 3.09 5.13 -20.35
C LEU A 66 3.85 5.84 -19.23
N GLU A 67 5.06 5.39 -18.92
CA GLU A 67 5.91 6.02 -17.90
C GLU A 67 6.16 7.51 -18.21
N ALA A 68 6.52 7.84 -19.46
CA ALA A 68 6.76 9.22 -19.87
C ALA A 68 5.51 10.10 -19.70
N ARG A 69 4.33 9.57 -20.07
CA ARG A 69 3.04 10.26 -19.90
C ARG A 69 2.72 10.50 -18.42
N VAL A 70 2.94 9.50 -17.57
CA VAL A 70 2.72 9.63 -16.11
C VAL A 70 3.66 10.68 -15.52
N ARG A 71 4.95 10.66 -15.87
CA ARG A 71 5.92 11.67 -15.41
C ARG A 71 5.55 13.08 -15.85
N GLN A 72 5.09 13.24 -17.09
CA GLN A 72 4.63 14.53 -17.59
C GLN A 72 3.40 15.04 -16.82
N ALA A 73 2.44 14.17 -16.52
CA ALA A 73 1.26 14.54 -15.74
C ALA A 73 1.63 14.99 -14.31
N LEU A 74 2.54 14.27 -13.65
CA LEU A 74 3.04 14.64 -12.32
C LEU A 74 3.77 15.99 -12.33
N ALA A 75 4.61 16.25 -13.34
CA ALA A 75 5.30 17.53 -13.48
C ALA A 75 4.32 18.70 -13.64
N ARG A 76 3.24 18.51 -14.40
CA ARG A 76 2.18 19.52 -14.57
C ARG A 76 1.43 19.80 -13.27
N ALA A 77 1.05 18.75 -12.53
CA ALA A 77 0.37 18.89 -11.25
C ALA A 77 1.23 19.63 -10.21
N ALA A 78 2.55 19.39 -10.22
CA ALA A 78 3.48 20.11 -9.35
C ALA A 78 3.60 21.61 -9.69
N THR A 79 3.50 21.98 -10.97
CA THR A 79 3.53 23.39 -11.39
C THR A 79 2.22 24.15 -11.19
N GLU A 80 1.08 23.45 -11.18
CA GLU A 80 -0.25 24.05 -10.96
C GLU A 80 -0.60 24.25 -9.47
N SER A 81 0.19 23.67 -8.57
CA SER A 81 0.02 23.77 -7.10
C SER A 81 0.87 24.88 -6.47
N SER A 82 1.42 25.81 -7.26
CA SER A 82 2.26 26.94 -6.82
C SER A 82 1.68 28.30 -7.18
#